data_AF-A0A0Q5H6G0-F1
#
_entry.id   AF-A0A0Q5H6G0-F1
#
_cell.length_a   1.000
_cell.length_b   1.000
_cell.length_c   1.000
_cell.angle_alpha   90.00
_cell.angle_beta   90.00
_cell.angle_gamma   90.00
#
_symmetry.space_group_name_H-M   'P 1'
#
loop_
_entity.id
_entity.type
_entity.pdbx_description
1 polymer ?
#
loop_
_entity_poly.entity_id
_entity_poly.type
_entity_poly.pdbx_seq_one_letter_code
_entity_poly.pdbx_strand_id
1 'polypeptide(L)'
;MNAAIRYVAGRLRRTTATRDPHEVFAEGMTFGERLADRVAAVGGSWSFIIGFGVFLVAWAVVNTVILAANAFDPFPFIFLNLMLSMLAALQAPIIMMSQNRQAAKDRLEARLDYETNIRAETQILALSDELSAMREDMRLLMAAVGATGAEPAPRIQA
;
A
#
# COMPACT_ATOMS: atom_id res chain seq x y z
N MET A 1 31.44 18.94 -24.71
CA MET A 1 31.30 18.10 -23.50
C MET A 1 29.86 18.00 -22.95
N ASN A 2 28.95 18.96 -23.17
CA ASN A 2 27.62 18.97 -22.50
C ASN A 2 26.44 18.35 -23.27
N ALA A 3 26.62 17.89 -24.51
CA ALA A 3 25.52 17.31 -25.31
C ALA A 3 25.27 15.82 -25.00
N ALA A 4 26.33 15.04 -24.81
CA ALA A 4 26.23 13.60 -24.51
C ALA A 4 25.54 13.32 -23.17
N ILE A 5 25.87 14.11 -22.13
CA ILE A 5 25.24 14.01 -20.81
C ILE A 5 23.75 14.34 -20.88
N ARG A 6 23.36 15.36 -21.66
CA ARG A 6 21.94 15.72 -21.85
C ARG A 6 21.16 14.68 -22.66
N TYR A 7 21.81 14.02 -23.62
CA TYR A 7 21.18 12.95 -24.40
C TYR A 7 20.91 11.70 -23.56
N VAL A 8 21.86 11.31 -22.70
CA VAL A 8 21.71 10.18 -21.77
C VAL A 8 20.69 10.49 -20.67
N ALA A 9 20.69 11.71 -20.13
CA ALA A 9 19.71 12.16 -19.14
C ALA A 9 18.27 12.18 -19.68
N GLY A 10 18.08 12.43 -20.98
CA GLY A 10 16.77 12.40 -21.63
C GLY A 10 16.16 11.00 -21.77
N ARG A 11 16.99 9.95 -21.87
CA ARG A 11 16.51 8.55 -22.03
C ARG A 11 16.05 7.90 -20.73
N LEU A 12 16.53 8.38 -19.57
CA LEU A 12 16.18 7.81 -18.26
C LEU A 12 14.85 8.34 -17.70
N ARG A 13 14.24 9.36 -18.34
CA ARG A 13 12.98 9.97 -17.90
C ARG A 13 11.73 9.35 -18.53
N ARG A 14 11.73 8.03 -18.78
CA ARG A 14 10.47 7.29 -18.95
C ARG A 14 9.97 6.90 -17.57
N THR A 15 9.41 7.88 -16.88
CA THR A 15 8.53 7.62 -15.74
C THR A 15 7.30 6.89 -16.29
N THR A 16 7.31 5.56 -16.19
CA THR A 16 6.09 4.76 -16.24
C THR A 16 5.20 5.31 -15.13
N ALA A 17 4.24 6.16 -15.49
CA ALA A 17 3.15 6.49 -14.59
C ALA A 17 2.32 5.21 -14.46
N THR A 18 2.76 4.32 -13.57
CA THR A 18 1.94 3.20 -13.12
C THR A 18 0.72 3.84 -12.48
N ARG A 19 -0.42 3.74 -13.15
CA ARG A 19 -1.71 4.22 -12.64
C ARG A 19 -1.85 3.73 -11.20
N ASP A 20 -2.14 4.63 -10.27
CA ASP A 20 -2.25 4.27 -8.86
C ASP A 20 -3.38 3.23 -8.72
N PRO A 21 -3.09 1.99 -8.27
CA PRO A 21 -4.09 0.95 -8.10
C PRO A 21 -5.26 1.40 -7.21
N HIS A 22 -5.02 2.35 -6.30
CA HIS A 22 -6.06 2.92 -5.45
C HIS A 22 -7.12 3.71 -6.22
N GLU A 23 -6.77 4.36 -7.34
CA GLU A 23 -7.71 5.11 -8.18
C GLU A 23 -8.68 4.18 -8.93
N VAL A 24 -8.19 3.04 -9.42
CA VAL A 24 -9.01 2.05 -10.14
C VAL A 24 -10.07 1.41 -9.24
N PHE A 25 -9.75 1.18 -7.95
CA PHE A 25 -10.73 0.69 -6.98
C PHE A 25 -11.77 1.75 -6.57
N ALA A 26 -11.43 3.03 -6.61
CA ALA A 26 -12.33 4.12 -6.21
C ALA A 26 -13.38 4.43 -7.28
N GLU A 27 -13.08 4.20 -8.56
CA GLU A 27 -13.97 4.48 -9.70
C GLU A 27 -15.12 3.45 -9.83
N GLY A 28 -14.96 2.23 -9.32
CA GLY A 28 -15.97 1.16 -9.42
C GLY A 28 -16.94 1.00 -8.23
N MET A 29 -16.80 1.81 -7.18
CA MET A 29 -17.58 1.61 -5.95
C MET A 29 -19.04 2.06 -6.07
N THR A 30 -19.95 1.13 -5.78
CA THR A 30 -21.38 1.39 -5.66
C THR A 30 -21.69 2.23 -4.41
N PHE A 31 -22.86 2.89 -4.38
CA PHE A 31 -23.30 3.71 -3.24
C PHE A 31 -23.37 2.92 -1.93
N GLY A 32 -23.82 1.65 -1.99
CA GLY A 32 -23.90 0.76 -0.84
C GLY A 32 -22.53 0.43 -0.24
N GLU A 33 -21.53 0.22 -1.08
CA GLU A 33 -20.15 -0.05 -0.63
C GLU A 33 -19.51 1.18 0.02
N ARG A 34 -19.77 2.38 -0.52
CA ARG A 34 -19.31 3.65 0.08
C ARG A 34 -19.95 3.89 1.45
N LEU A 35 -21.25 3.58 1.59
CA LEU A 35 -21.97 3.73 2.84
C LEU A 35 -21.48 2.72 3.89
N ALA A 36 -21.33 1.45 3.51
CA ALA A 36 -20.79 0.40 4.38
C ALA A 36 -19.41 0.77 4.93
N ASP A 37 -18.54 1.36 4.12
CA ASP A 37 -17.18 1.78 4.53
C ASP A 37 -17.20 2.90 5.53
N ARG A 38 -18.10 3.87 5.30
CA ARG A 38 -18.26 4.99 6.20
C ARG A 38 -18.84 4.53 7.53
N VAL A 39 -19.80 3.60 7.51
CA VAL A 39 -20.38 3.00 8.71
C VAL A 39 -19.34 2.17 9.47
N ALA A 40 -18.51 1.37 8.78
CA ALA A 40 -17.45 0.60 9.41
C ALA A 40 -16.36 1.50 10.04
N ALA A 41 -15.96 2.57 9.33
CA ALA A 41 -14.99 3.54 9.83
C ALA A 41 -15.51 4.34 11.04
N VAL A 42 -16.79 4.71 11.03
CA VAL A 42 -17.42 5.43 12.16
C VAL A 42 -17.63 4.50 13.35
N GLY A 43 -18.10 3.27 13.11
CA GLY A 43 -18.33 2.27 14.16
C GLY A 43 -17.05 1.80 14.87
N GLY A 44 -15.89 1.88 14.19
CA GLY A 44 -14.58 1.52 14.75
C GLY A 44 -13.86 2.64 15.52
N SER A 45 -14.43 3.85 15.60
CA SER A 45 -13.78 4.98 16.26
C SER A 45 -13.94 4.94 17.78
N TRP A 46 -12.84 5.19 18.51
CA TRP A 46 -12.84 5.30 19.98
C TRP A 46 -13.84 6.34 20.51
N SER A 47 -14.02 7.46 19.81
CA SER A 47 -14.98 8.49 20.18
C SER A 47 -16.43 8.01 20.05
N PHE A 48 -16.73 7.16 19.07
CA PHE A 48 -18.06 6.57 18.90
C PHE A 48 -18.37 5.58 20.02
N ILE A 49 -17.42 4.72 20.39
CA ILE A 49 -17.59 3.75 21.50
C ILE A 49 -17.92 4.47 22.81
N ILE A 50 -17.16 5.52 23.13
CA ILE A 50 -17.36 6.30 24.36
C ILE A 50 -18.72 7.02 24.33
N GLY A 51 -19.05 7.71 23.22
CA GLY A 51 -20.33 8.40 23.08
C GLY A 51 -21.53 7.46 23.14
N PHE A 52 -21.43 6.30 22.51
CA PHE A 52 -22.46 5.26 22.55
C PHE A 52 -22.63 4.69 23.97
N GLY A 53 -21.53 4.43 24.69
CA GLY A 53 -21.57 4.01 26.08
C GLY A 53 -22.24 5.04 27.00
N VAL A 54 -21.91 6.32 26.85
CA VAL A 54 -22.55 7.42 27.59
C VAL A 54 -24.05 7.48 27.28
N PHE A 55 -24.44 7.31 26.02
CA PHE A 55 -25.84 7.27 25.62
C PHE A 55 -26.60 6.11 26.28
N LEU A 56 -26.02 4.90 26.32
CA LEU A 56 -26.64 3.75 26.99
C LEU A 56 -26.83 3.99 28.48
N VAL A 57 -25.84 4.56 29.15
CA VAL A 57 -25.93 4.92 30.58
C VAL A 57 -27.01 5.98 30.80
N ALA A 58 -27.03 7.03 29.96
CA ALA A 58 -28.04 8.08 30.05
C ALA A 58 -29.46 7.51 29.84
N TRP A 59 -29.65 6.62 28.86
CA TRP A 59 -30.93 5.96 28.59
C TRP A 59 -31.40 5.12 29.78
N ALA A 60 -30.49 4.34 30.38
CA ALA A 60 -30.78 3.55 31.56
C ALA A 60 -31.17 4.44 32.75
N VAL A 61 -30.46 5.55 32.99
CA VAL A 61 -30.76 6.50 34.07
C VAL A 61 -32.12 7.18 33.85
N VAL A 62 -32.43 7.62 32.64
CA VAL A 62 -33.72 8.25 32.32
C VAL A 62 -34.87 7.27 32.57
N ASN A 63 -34.77 6.02 32.09
CA ASN A 63 -35.85 5.04 32.26
C ASN A 63 -36.01 4.55 33.70
N THR A 64 -34.93 4.43 34.47
CA THR A 64 -34.99 3.90 35.84
C THR A 64 -35.26 4.96 36.90
N VAL A 65 -34.66 6.15 36.80
CA VAL A 65 -34.72 7.18 37.83
C VAL A 65 -35.81 8.21 37.53
N ILE A 66 -35.92 8.66 36.28
CA ILE A 66 -36.82 9.77 35.92
C ILE A 66 -38.23 9.26 35.64
N LEU A 67 -38.33 8.13 34.92
CA LEU A 67 -39.60 7.61 34.45
C LEU A 67 -40.16 6.48 35.31
N ALA A 68 -39.54 6.17 36.46
CA ALA A 68 -39.76 5.01 37.33
C ALA A 68 -41.19 4.38 37.35
N ALA A 69 -42.26 5.18 37.43
CA ALA A 69 -43.65 4.69 37.45
C ALA A 69 -44.32 4.51 36.06
N ASN A 70 -43.82 5.17 35.02
CA ASN A 70 -44.24 5.07 33.61
C ASN A 70 -43.06 4.69 32.71
N ALA A 71 -42.16 3.82 33.20
CA ALA A 71 -40.93 3.48 32.49
C ALA A 71 -41.27 2.84 31.14
N PHE A 72 -40.75 3.44 30.06
CA PHE A 72 -40.98 2.96 28.70
C PHE A 72 -40.24 1.63 28.45
N ASP A 73 -39.06 1.47 29.06
CA ASP A 73 -38.27 0.23 29.05
C ASP A 73 -37.84 -0.12 30.50
N PRO A 74 -38.70 -0.75 31.31
CA PRO A 74 -38.37 -1.16 32.67
C PRO A 74 -37.23 -2.19 32.69
N PHE A 75 -36.48 -2.25 33.79
CA PHE A 75 -35.49 -3.31 34.00
C PHE A 75 -36.16 -4.68 33.81
N PRO A 76 -35.68 -5.56 32.89
CA PRO A 76 -34.30 -5.69 32.39
C PRO A 76 -33.96 -5.06 31.01
N PHE A 77 -34.64 -3.99 30.57
CA PHE A 77 -34.38 -3.25 29.33
C PHE A 77 -34.52 -4.07 28.02
N ILE A 78 -35.69 -4.66 27.81
CA ILE A 78 -35.95 -5.55 26.66
C ILE A 78 -35.84 -4.80 25.33
N PHE A 79 -36.31 -3.56 25.28
CA PHE A 79 -36.29 -2.78 24.03
C PHE A 79 -34.86 -2.41 23.63
N LEU A 80 -34.07 -1.93 24.59
CA LEU A 80 -32.65 -1.63 24.37
C LEU A 80 -31.87 -2.87 23.95
N ASN A 81 -32.11 -4.02 24.59
CA ASN A 81 -31.46 -5.28 24.24
C ASN A 81 -31.81 -5.72 22.79
N LEU A 82 -33.08 -5.61 22.41
CA LEU A 82 -33.53 -5.92 21.06
C LEU A 82 -32.84 -5.02 20.01
N MET A 83 -32.79 -3.71 20.26
CA MET A 83 -32.11 -2.77 19.37
C MET A 83 -30.61 -3.08 19.23
N LEU A 84 -29.92 -3.36 20.34
CA LEU A 84 -28.50 -3.72 20.33
C LEU A 84 -28.25 -5.02 19.56
N SER A 85 -29.12 -6.01 19.73
CA SER A 85 -29.02 -7.29 19.03
C SER A 85 -29.20 -7.12 17.52
N MET A 86 -30.17 -6.31 17.08
CA MET A 86 -30.35 -5.99 15.66
C MET A 86 -29.16 -5.20 15.10
N LEU A 87 -28.64 -4.24 15.86
CA LEU A 87 -27.47 -3.46 15.47
C LEU A 87 -26.24 -4.36 15.27
N ALA A 88 -25.97 -5.27 16.22
CA ALA A 88 -24.87 -6.22 16.14
C ALA A 88 -25.02 -7.19 14.96
N ALA A 89 -26.24 -7.69 14.71
CA ALA A 89 -26.53 -8.58 13.60
C ALA A 89 -26.25 -7.94 12.23
N LEU A 90 -26.53 -6.63 12.08
CA LEU A 90 -26.21 -5.89 10.86
C LEU A 90 -24.73 -5.50 10.78
N GLN A 91 -24.05 -5.30 11.91
CA GLN A 91 -22.63 -4.94 11.94
C GLN A 91 -21.72 -6.05 11.40
N ALA A 92 -21.93 -7.30 11.81
CA ALA A 92 -21.09 -8.43 11.40
C ALA A 92 -20.90 -8.57 9.86
N PRO A 93 -21.97 -8.58 9.03
CA PRO A 93 -21.82 -8.66 7.58
C PRO A 93 -21.22 -7.38 6.97
N ILE A 94 -21.52 -6.19 7.51
CA ILE A 94 -20.91 -4.93 7.04
C ILE A 94 -19.40 -4.95 7.28
N ILE A 95 -18.99 -5.37 8.46
CA ILE A 95 -17.57 -5.54 8.81
C ILE A 95 -16.94 -6.57 7.86
N MET A 96 -17.58 -7.72 7.65
CA MET A 96 -17.07 -8.77 6.75
C MET A 96 -16.95 -8.30 5.30
N MET A 97 -17.90 -7.51 4.79
CA MET A 97 -17.82 -6.90 3.45
C MET A 97 -16.67 -5.92 3.36
N SER A 98 -16.49 -5.07 4.37
CA SER A 98 -15.37 -4.11 4.41
C SER A 98 -14.01 -4.80 4.48
N GLN A 99 -13.91 -5.89 5.26
CA GLN A 99 -12.72 -6.71 5.38
C GLN A 99 -12.41 -7.47 4.08
N ASN A 100 -13.41 -8.07 3.44
CA ASN A 100 -13.23 -8.79 2.18
C ASN A 100 -12.70 -7.85 1.08
N ARG A 101 -13.17 -6.59 1.07
CA ARG A 101 -12.67 -5.59 0.12
C ARG A 101 -11.26 -5.09 0.47
N GLN A 102 -10.94 -4.88 1.75
CA GLN A 102 -9.56 -4.57 2.16
C GLN A 102 -8.61 -5.71 1.76
N ALA A 103 -8.95 -6.96 2.07
CA ALA A 103 -8.15 -8.12 1.69
C ALA A 103 -7.96 -8.25 0.17
N ALA A 104 -8.96 -7.87 -0.64
CA ALA A 104 -8.83 -7.83 -2.09
C ALA A 104 -7.82 -6.77 -2.56
N LYS A 105 -7.81 -5.59 -1.92
CA LYS A 105 -6.82 -4.53 -2.19
C LYS A 105 -5.41 -4.98 -1.79
N ASP A 106 -5.24 -5.51 -0.58
CA ASP A 106 -3.96 -5.98 -0.05
C ASP A 106 -3.35 -7.07 -0.95
N ARG A 107 -4.20 -7.98 -1.47
CA ARG A 107 -3.77 -9.01 -2.43
C ARG A 107 -3.32 -8.44 -3.77
N LEU A 108 -3.93 -7.36 -4.24
CA LEU A 108 -3.49 -6.72 -5.48
C LEU A 108 -2.17 -5.99 -5.28
N GLU A 109 -2.05 -5.23 -4.19
CA GLU A 109 -0.83 -4.51 -3.82
C GLU A 109 0.35 -5.48 -3.69
N ALA A 110 0.19 -6.58 -2.97
CA ALA A 110 1.21 -7.63 -2.85
C ALA A 110 1.61 -8.24 -4.20
N ARG A 111 0.68 -8.37 -5.16
CA ARG A 111 1.00 -8.86 -6.51
C ARG A 111 1.81 -7.85 -7.31
N LEU A 112 1.47 -6.57 -7.23
CA LEU A 112 2.17 -5.50 -7.93
C LEU A 112 3.58 -5.28 -7.36
N ASP A 113 3.73 -5.38 -6.04
CA ASP A 113 5.02 -5.35 -5.37
C ASP A 113 5.89 -6.53 -5.81
N TYR A 114 5.31 -7.73 -5.88
CA TYR A 114 6.01 -8.91 -6.38
C TYR A 114 6.49 -8.73 -7.82
N GLU A 115 5.62 -8.25 -8.73
CA GLU A 115 5.98 -8.01 -10.12
C GLU A 115 7.09 -6.95 -10.24
N THR A 116 7.00 -5.87 -9.47
CA THR A 116 8.02 -4.83 -9.40
C THR A 116 9.35 -5.38 -8.92
N ASN A 117 9.33 -6.26 -7.92
CA ASN A 117 10.53 -6.90 -7.39
C ASN A 117 11.21 -7.80 -8.43
N ILE A 118 10.46 -8.64 -9.14
CA ILE A 118 10.99 -9.46 -10.24
C ILE A 118 11.57 -8.58 -11.36
N ARG A 119 10.89 -7.47 -11.68
CA ARG A 119 11.40 -6.51 -12.66
C ARG A 119 12.67 -5.81 -12.20
N ALA A 120 12.81 -5.52 -10.91
CA ALA A 120 14.03 -4.94 -10.34
C ALA A 120 15.17 -5.96 -10.38
N GLU A 121 14.92 -7.21 -10.00
CA GLU A 121 15.90 -8.30 -10.05
C GLU A 121 16.46 -8.49 -11.47
N THR A 122 15.59 -8.60 -12.47
CA THR A 122 16.01 -8.71 -13.88
C THR A 122 16.82 -7.51 -14.37
N GLN A 123 16.48 -6.28 -13.96
CA GLN A 123 17.27 -5.08 -14.28
C GLN A 123 18.64 -5.10 -13.61
N ILE A 124 18.74 -5.56 -12.36
CA ILE A 124 20.01 -5.69 -11.64
C ILE A 124 20.91 -6.72 -12.31
N LEU A 125 20.37 -7.86 -12.73
CA LEU A 125 21.11 -8.88 -13.48
C LEU A 125 21.64 -8.31 -14.80
N ALA A 126 20.81 -7.61 -15.58
CA ALA A 126 21.24 -6.97 -16.82
C ALA A 126 22.35 -5.93 -16.59
N LEU A 127 22.26 -5.13 -15.52
CA LEU A 127 23.31 -4.18 -15.14
C LEU A 127 24.61 -4.89 -14.71
N SER A 128 24.50 -6.02 -14.00
CA SER A 128 25.66 -6.83 -13.61
C SER A 128 26.40 -7.41 -14.83
N ASP A 129 25.66 -7.84 -15.84
CA ASP A 129 26.23 -8.35 -17.09
C ASP A 129 26.95 -7.22 -17.86
N GLU A 130 26.32 -6.04 -17.98
CA GLU A 130 26.93 -4.87 -18.61
C GLU A 130 28.20 -4.40 -17.87
N LEU A 131 28.17 -4.37 -16.54
CA LEU A 131 29.34 -4.05 -15.71
C LEU A 131 30.48 -5.08 -15.89
N SER A 132 30.15 -6.35 -16.06
CA SER A 132 31.13 -7.41 -16.29
C SER A 132 31.79 -7.27 -17.66
N ALA A 133 31.00 -6.97 -18.70
CA ALA A 133 31.53 -6.67 -20.04
C ALA A 133 32.47 -5.45 -20.03
N MET A 134 32.05 -4.34 -19.40
CA MET A 134 32.89 -3.14 -19.27
C MET A 134 34.20 -3.40 -18.52
N ARG A 135 34.18 -4.27 -17.49
CA ARG A 135 35.39 -4.66 -16.75
C ARG A 135 36.37 -5.45 -17.62
N GLU A 136 35.86 -6.34 -18.47
CA GLU A 136 36.70 -7.10 -19.38
C GLU A 136 37.32 -6.21 -20.46
N ASP A 137 36.53 -5.30 -21.06
CA ASP A 137 37.05 -4.32 -22.02
C ASP A 137 38.15 -3.46 -21.40
N MET A 138 37.95 -2.97 -20.18
CA MET A 138 38.97 -2.22 -19.44
C MET A 138 40.24 -3.05 -19.21
N ARG A 139 40.09 -4.34 -18.86
CA ARG A 139 41.22 -5.26 -18.66
C ARG A 139 42.02 -5.44 -19.94
N LEU A 140 41.34 -5.64 -21.08
CA LEU A 140 41.97 -5.79 -22.39
C LEU A 140 42.70 -4.51 -22.82
N LEU A 141 42.09 -3.34 -22.63
CA LEU A 141 42.72 -2.04 -22.91
C LEU A 141 43.98 -1.83 -22.06
N MET A 142 43.93 -2.14 -20.76
CA MET A 142 45.08 -2.03 -19.88
C MET A 142 46.22 -2.98 -20.27
N ALA A 143 45.89 -4.21 -20.70
CA ALA A 143 46.88 -5.16 -21.20
C ALA A 143 47.55 -4.67 -22.50
N ALA A 144 46.78 -4.11 -23.44
CA ALA A 144 47.30 -3.55 -24.68
C ALA A 144 48.22 -2.34 -24.43
N VAL A 145 47.81 -1.41 -23.56
CA VAL A 145 48.65 -0.26 -23.17
C VAL A 145 49.95 -0.72 -22.50
N GLY A 146 49.89 -1.71 -21.61
CA GLY A 146 51.08 -2.29 -20.98
C GLY A 146 52.04 -2.96 -21.96
N ALA A 147 51.53 -3.63 -23.00
CA ALA A 147 52.35 -4.25 -24.04
C ALA A 147 53.04 -3.22 -24.96
N THR A 148 52.41 -2.06 -25.19
CA THR A 148 52.94 -1.01 -26.07
C THR A 148 54.07 -0.21 -25.41
N GLY A 149 54.13 -0.17 -24.08
CA GLY A 149 55.22 0.45 -23.31
C GLY A 149 56.50 -0.38 -23.20
N ALA A 150 56.51 -1.62 -23.69
CA ALA A 150 57.61 -2.58 -23.54
C ALA A 150 58.42 -2.79 -24.83
N GLU A 151 58.48 -1.80 -25.73
CA GLU A 151 59.31 -1.86 -26.93
C GLU A 151 60.81 -1.76 -26.54
N PRO A 152 61.65 -2.81 -26.75
CA PRO A 152 63.06 -2.73 -26.42
C PRO A 152 63.76 -1.78 -27.39
N ALA A 153 64.40 -0.75 -26.84
CA ALA A 153 65.20 0.23 -27.59
C ALA A 153 66.12 -0.47 -28.62
N PRO A 154 66.22 0.06 -29.85
CA PRO A 154 66.96 -0.59 -30.92
C PRO A 154 68.41 -0.80 -30.49
N ARG A 155 68.83 -2.08 -30.43
CA ARG A 155 70.23 -2.46 -30.23
C ARG A 155 71.05 -1.94 -31.41
N ILE A 156 71.66 -0.78 -31.22
CA ILE A 156 72.71 -0.27 -32.09
C ILE A 156 73.88 -1.26 -31.97
N GLN A 157 74.05 -2.10 -32.99
CA GLN A 157 75.25 -2.91 -33.16
C GLN A 157 76.36 -1.97 -33.63
N ALA A 158 77.45 -1.93 -32.87
CA ALA A 158 78.71 -1.27 -33.21
C ALA A 158 79.84 -2.29 -33.08
#